data_AF-A0A542I5P9-F1
#
_entry.id   AF-A0A542I5P9-F1
#
_cell.length_a   1.000
_cell.length_b   1.000
_cell.length_c   1.000
_cell.angle_alpha   90.00
_cell.angle_beta   90.00
_cell.angle_gamma   90.00
#
_symmetry.space_group_name_H-M   'P 1'
#
loop_
_entity.id
_entity.type
_entity.pdbx_description
1 polymer ?
#
loop_
_entity_poly.entity_id
_entity_poly.type
_entity_poly.pdbx_seq_one_letter_code
_entity_poly.pdbx_strand_id
1 'polypeptide(L)'
;MISAKTLPRSAAALGIAGALALIASPAIGAPGGASSGGAQVVNESGCQKTSDGTQCSRVHTVVNTVSTPSGVSNTLNIERVYSTTSHPDGITEWYSNMYRDHTMTRGGILQERSTHVDFSAANCTYSADIHYANGAYQFHRINFDCPH
;
A
#
# COMPACT_ATOMS: atom_id res chain seq x y z
N MET A 1 6.41 -27.25 -37.33
CA MET A 1 5.13 -26.66 -36.88
C MET A 1 4.98 -26.96 -35.41
N ILE A 2 5.31 -25.99 -34.55
CA ILE A 2 5.12 -26.09 -33.09
C ILE A 2 4.04 -25.08 -32.74
N SER A 3 2.91 -25.61 -32.26
CA SER A 3 1.74 -24.85 -31.83
C SER A 3 2.13 -23.99 -30.62
N ALA A 4 2.12 -22.67 -30.81
CA ALA A 4 2.20 -21.72 -29.71
C ALA A 4 0.89 -21.82 -28.92
N LYS A 5 0.90 -22.60 -27.83
CA LYS A 5 -0.15 -22.53 -26.81
C LYS A 5 -0.17 -21.10 -26.29
N THR A 6 -1.28 -20.43 -26.53
CA THR A 6 -1.71 -19.19 -25.91
C THR A 6 -1.54 -19.32 -24.39
N LEU A 7 -0.52 -18.63 -23.86
CA LEU A 7 -0.43 -18.38 -22.42
C LEU A 7 -1.61 -17.46 -22.05
N PRO A 8 -2.44 -17.82 -21.06
CA PRO A 8 -3.47 -16.92 -20.57
C PRO A 8 -2.81 -15.62 -20.08
N ARG A 9 -3.47 -14.49 -20.35
CA ARG A 9 -3.08 -13.11 -20.02
C ARG A 9 -2.99 -12.82 -18.51
N SER A 10 -2.41 -13.71 -17.72
CA SER A 10 -2.38 -13.62 -16.24
C SER A 10 -1.03 -13.19 -15.67
N ALA A 11 -0.12 -12.63 -16.47
CA ALA A 11 1.24 -12.30 -16.02
C ALA A 11 1.65 -10.81 -16.11
N ALA A 12 0.70 -9.88 -16.34
CA ALA A 12 0.99 -8.44 -16.40
C ALA A 12 0.79 -7.71 -15.05
N ALA A 13 0.67 -8.42 -13.93
CA ALA A 13 0.51 -7.83 -12.59
C ALA A 13 1.82 -7.35 -11.93
N LEU A 14 2.92 -7.25 -12.69
CA LEU A 14 4.24 -6.82 -12.19
C LEU A 14 4.58 -5.33 -12.45
N GLY A 15 3.60 -4.53 -12.84
CA GLY A 15 3.77 -3.10 -13.17
C GLY A 15 3.73 -2.12 -11.98
N ILE A 16 3.73 -2.57 -10.72
CA ILE A 16 3.68 -1.69 -9.53
C ILE A 16 5.01 -1.73 -8.77
N ALA A 17 6.13 -1.58 -9.48
CA ALA A 17 7.46 -1.47 -8.85
C ALA A 17 8.10 -0.07 -9.01
N GLY A 18 7.43 0.88 -9.69
CA GLY A 18 8.09 2.12 -10.15
C GLY A 18 7.85 3.40 -9.36
N ALA A 19 6.87 3.47 -8.44
CA ALA A 19 6.45 4.74 -7.83
C ALA A 19 6.49 4.78 -6.30
N LEU A 20 7.03 3.75 -5.63
CA LEU A 20 7.08 3.66 -4.16
C LEU A 20 8.37 4.25 -3.54
N ALA A 21 9.10 5.07 -4.29
CA ALA A 21 10.34 5.69 -3.83
C ALA A 21 10.16 7.20 -3.69
N LEU A 22 9.37 7.69 -2.72
CA LEU A 22 9.44 9.11 -2.28
C LEU A 22 8.65 9.48 -1.01
N ILE A 23 8.29 8.54 -0.13
CA ILE A 23 7.87 8.94 1.23
C ILE A 23 9.13 9.08 2.08
N ALA A 24 9.90 10.14 1.81
CA ALA A 24 10.92 10.61 2.74
C ALA A 24 10.20 10.95 4.05
N SER A 25 10.44 10.14 5.08
CA SER A 25 9.95 10.36 6.42
C SER A 25 10.33 11.78 6.87
N PRO A 26 9.38 12.64 7.29
CA PRO A 26 9.76 13.92 7.85
C PRO A 26 10.56 13.70 9.13
N ALA A 27 11.67 14.42 9.19
CA ALA A 27 12.75 14.29 10.15
C ALA A 27 12.32 14.47 11.61
N ILE A 28 13.11 13.81 12.46
CA ILE A 28 13.13 13.82 13.92
C ILE A 28 13.11 15.26 14.46
N GLY A 29 12.12 15.58 15.30
CA GLY A 29 12.03 16.81 16.10
C GLY A 29 12.19 16.52 17.60
N ALA A 30 13.02 17.32 18.25
CA ALA A 30 13.50 17.26 19.65
C ALA A 30 12.41 17.22 20.75
N PRO A 31 12.75 16.84 22.00
CA PRO A 31 11.77 16.53 23.04
C PRO A 31 11.21 17.80 23.69
N GLY A 32 9.88 17.90 23.73
CA GLY A 32 9.17 18.97 24.43
C GLY A 32 7.70 19.03 24.02
N GLY A 33 6.85 18.27 24.71
CA GLY A 33 5.40 18.19 24.46
C GLY A 33 5.02 17.08 23.46
N ALA A 34 3.87 16.45 23.67
CA ALA A 34 3.28 15.60 22.65
C ALA A 34 2.88 16.48 21.46
N SER A 35 3.73 16.58 20.44
CA SER A 35 3.35 17.23 19.20
C SER A 35 2.76 16.18 18.25
N SER A 36 1.47 16.29 17.95
CA SER A 36 0.95 15.75 16.69
C SER A 36 1.08 16.89 15.69
N GLY A 37 1.95 16.77 14.69
CA GLY A 37 2.12 17.76 13.63
C GLY A 37 0.90 17.91 12.69
N GLY A 38 -0.27 17.37 13.07
CA GLY A 38 -1.39 17.10 12.19
C GLY A 38 -1.18 15.84 11.37
N ALA A 39 -2.23 15.39 10.69
CA ALA A 39 -2.12 14.34 9.70
C ALA A 39 -1.53 14.93 8.42
N GLN A 40 -0.48 14.31 7.88
CA GLN A 40 -0.01 14.58 6.52
C GLN A 40 -0.94 13.85 5.55
N VAL A 41 -1.52 14.59 4.62
CA VAL A 41 -2.36 14.03 3.56
C VAL A 41 -1.68 14.28 2.22
N VAL A 42 -1.46 13.20 1.47
CA VAL A 42 -0.90 13.22 0.11
C VAL A 42 -1.98 12.76 -0.86
N ASN A 43 -2.20 13.54 -1.90
CA ASN A 43 -3.12 13.25 -2.99
C ASN A 43 -2.36 13.38 -4.30
N GLU A 44 -2.14 12.26 -4.98
CA GLU A 44 -1.45 12.26 -6.26
C GLU A 44 -2.29 11.54 -7.31
N SER A 45 -2.16 11.99 -8.55
CA SER A 45 -2.78 11.32 -9.68
C SER A 45 -1.94 11.49 -10.93
N GLY A 46 -1.89 10.45 -11.75
CA GLY A 46 -1.15 10.49 -13.00
C GLY A 46 -1.64 9.43 -13.96
N CYS A 47 -1.34 9.63 -15.24
CA CYS A 47 -1.58 8.64 -16.29
C CYS A 47 -0.29 8.41 -17.07
N GLN A 48 -0.05 7.16 -17.44
CA GLN A 48 1.05 6.73 -18.29
C GLN A 48 0.50 5.88 -19.44
N LYS A 49 1.08 6.05 -20.63
CA LYS A 49 0.82 5.17 -21.77
C LYS A 49 1.81 4.02 -21.72
N THR A 50 1.29 2.80 -21.78
CA THR A 50 2.05 1.54 -21.83
C THR A 50 1.72 0.81 -23.13
N SER A 51 2.38 -0.32 -23.40
CA SER A 51 2.00 -1.20 -24.52
C SER A 51 0.58 -1.75 -24.38
N ASP A 52 0.11 -1.89 -23.15
CA ASP A 52 -1.18 -2.50 -22.82
C ASP A 52 -2.31 -1.46 -22.79
N GLY A 53 -1.99 -0.17 -23.00
CA GLY A 53 -2.96 0.90 -23.04
C GLY A 53 -2.62 2.06 -22.12
N THR A 54 -3.63 2.86 -21.77
CA THR A 54 -3.45 3.99 -20.85
C THR A 54 -3.77 3.56 -19.44
N GLN A 55 -2.78 3.59 -18.57
CA GLN A 55 -2.94 3.34 -17.15
C GLN A 55 -3.01 4.68 -16.41
N CYS A 56 -4.07 4.89 -15.63
CA CYS A 56 -4.21 6.04 -14.75
C CYS A 56 -4.29 5.55 -13.31
N SER A 57 -3.65 6.29 -12.39
CA SER A 57 -3.66 5.98 -10.97
C SER A 57 -3.95 7.23 -10.15
N ARG A 58 -4.64 7.04 -9.03
CA ARG A 58 -4.87 8.03 -7.98
C ARG A 58 -4.43 7.42 -6.65
N VAL A 59 -3.55 8.10 -5.95
CA VAL A 59 -3.02 7.70 -4.64
C VAL A 59 -3.52 8.71 -3.61
N HIS A 60 -4.14 8.20 -2.55
CA HIS A 60 -4.54 8.97 -1.38
C HIS A 60 -3.85 8.37 -0.15
N THR A 61 -2.94 9.12 0.45
CA THR A 61 -2.18 8.66 1.61
C THR A 61 -2.40 9.60 2.79
N VAL A 62 -2.67 9.04 3.96
CA VAL A 62 -2.80 9.75 5.22
C VAL A 62 -1.79 9.17 6.19
N VAL A 63 -0.82 9.98 6.60
CA VAL A 63 0.17 9.63 7.62
C VAL A 63 -0.10 10.48 8.86
N ASN A 64 -0.33 9.83 9.99
CA ASN A 64 -0.47 10.50 11.27
C ASN A 64 0.54 9.92 12.25
N THR A 65 1.32 10.79 12.88
CA THR A 65 2.31 10.41 13.89
C THR A 65 2.02 11.15 15.19
N VAL A 66 1.94 10.39 16.28
CA VAL A 66 1.77 10.90 17.63
C VAL A 66 2.96 10.46 18.46
N SER A 67 3.75 11.42 18.93
CA SER A 67 4.86 11.18 19.84
C SER A 67 4.47 11.56 21.26
N THR A 68 4.80 10.71 22.24
CA THR A 68 4.59 10.98 23.66
C THR A 68 5.87 11.54 24.30
N PRO A 69 5.76 12.30 25.41
CA PRO A 69 6.93 12.74 26.17
C PRO A 69 7.79 11.59 26.71
N SER A 70 7.21 10.39 26.87
CA SER A 70 7.92 9.18 27.29
C SER A 70 8.78 8.54 26.19
N GLY A 71 8.85 9.16 25.01
CA GLY A 71 9.68 8.72 23.88
C GLY A 71 9.06 7.60 23.06
N VAL A 72 7.74 7.40 23.15
CA VAL A 72 6.99 6.48 22.29
C VAL A 72 6.48 7.27 21.08
N SER A 73 6.67 6.75 19.88
CA SER A 73 6.10 7.29 18.64
C SER A 73 5.19 6.25 18.01
N ASN A 74 3.93 6.62 17.83
CA ASN A 74 2.94 5.84 17.11
C ASN A 74 2.69 6.49 15.75
N THR A 75 2.88 5.73 14.68
CA THR A 75 2.62 6.18 13.32
C THR A 75 1.55 5.28 12.69
N LEU A 76 0.52 5.91 12.16
CA LEU A 76 -0.49 5.30 11.31
C LEU A 76 -0.30 5.82 9.89
N ASN A 77 -0.08 4.92 8.95
CA ASN A 77 -0.07 5.20 7.52
C ASN A 77 -1.23 4.45 6.86
N ILE A 78 -2.11 5.18 6.19
CA ILE A 78 -3.19 4.61 5.38
C ILE A 78 -2.98 5.10 3.95
N GLU A 79 -2.77 4.20 3.02
CA GLU A 79 -2.67 4.47 1.60
C GLU A 79 -3.80 3.77 0.87
N ARG A 80 -4.43 4.49 -0.06
CA ARG A 80 -5.42 3.95 -0.98
C ARG A 80 -5.04 4.30 -2.40
N VAL A 81 -4.93 3.26 -3.23
CA VAL A 81 -4.62 3.39 -4.65
C VAL A 81 -5.84 2.98 -5.45
N TYR A 82 -6.26 3.83 -6.36
CA TYR A 82 -7.22 3.51 -7.40
C TYR A 82 -6.51 3.55 -8.74
N SER A 83 -6.61 2.49 -9.53
CA SER A 83 -6.02 2.45 -10.86
C SER A 83 -7.03 1.99 -11.90
N THR A 84 -6.90 2.54 -13.10
CA THR A 84 -7.65 2.14 -14.28
C THR A 84 -6.70 1.87 -15.42
N THR A 85 -6.93 0.77 -16.14
CA THR A 85 -6.21 0.49 -17.38
C THR A 85 -7.21 0.43 -18.52
N SER A 86 -7.12 1.39 -19.45
CA SER A 86 -7.90 1.37 -20.69
C SER A 86 -7.07 0.77 -21.81
N HIS A 87 -7.49 -0.40 -22.27
CA HIS A 87 -6.84 -1.21 -23.29
C HIS A 87 -7.19 -0.73 -24.71
N PRO A 88 -6.33 -0.95 -25.72
CA PRO A 88 -6.61 -0.58 -27.11
C PRO A 88 -7.85 -1.27 -27.73
N ASP A 89 -8.25 -2.42 -27.18
CA ASP A 89 -9.45 -3.16 -27.59
C ASP A 89 -10.75 -2.58 -27.00
N GLY A 90 -10.65 -1.46 -26.27
CA GLY A 90 -11.78 -0.76 -25.67
C GLY A 90 -12.18 -1.27 -24.28
N ILE A 91 -11.55 -2.34 -23.77
CA ILE A 91 -11.79 -2.85 -22.42
C ILE A 91 -11.15 -1.89 -21.40
N THR A 92 -11.83 -1.64 -20.27
CA THR A 92 -11.24 -0.90 -19.15
C THR A 92 -11.31 -1.73 -17.87
N GLU A 93 -10.16 -1.93 -17.24
CA GLU A 93 -10.03 -2.63 -15.97
C GLU A 93 -9.86 -1.63 -14.82
N TRP A 94 -10.35 -2.01 -13.65
CA TRP A 94 -10.31 -1.20 -12.43
C TRP A 94 -9.66 -1.98 -11.31
N TYR A 95 -8.80 -1.30 -10.56
CA TYR A 95 -8.07 -1.85 -9.43
C TYR A 95 -8.21 -0.89 -8.25
N SER A 96 -8.50 -1.43 -7.06
CA SER A 96 -8.48 -0.68 -5.80
C SER A 96 -7.67 -1.45 -4.78
N ASN A 97 -6.66 -0.78 -4.24
CA ASN A 97 -5.79 -1.35 -3.22
C ASN A 97 -5.82 -0.44 -1.99
N MET A 98 -5.78 -1.05 -0.82
CA MET A 98 -5.64 -0.35 0.44
C MET A 98 -4.48 -0.95 1.21
N TYR A 99 -3.62 -0.09 1.72
CA TYR A 99 -2.52 -0.44 2.59
C TYR A 99 -2.68 0.34 3.88
N ARG A 100 -2.64 -0.37 5.01
CA ARG A 100 -2.69 0.24 6.33
C ARG A 100 -1.56 -0.31 7.17
N ASP A 101 -0.71 0.58 7.68
CA ASP A 101 0.41 0.24 8.52
C ASP A 101 0.35 1.05 9.80
N HIS A 102 0.46 0.37 10.93
CA HIS A 102 0.55 0.96 12.23
C HIS A 102 1.87 0.52 12.86
N THR A 103 2.71 1.47 13.27
CA THR A 103 3.98 1.19 13.91
C THR A 103 4.09 1.94 15.23
N MET A 104 4.51 1.23 16.27
CA MET A 104 4.92 1.82 17.54
C MET A 104 6.42 1.65 17.71
N THR A 105 7.13 2.74 17.96
CA THR A 105 8.56 2.74 18.27
C THR A 105 8.81 3.42 19.61
N ARG A 106 9.88 3.01 20.30
CA ARG A 106 10.36 3.67 21.52
C ARG A 106 11.85 3.89 21.43
N GLY A 107 12.30 5.14 21.50
CA GLY A 107 13.73 5.46 21.30
C GLY A 107 14.26 4.99 19.93
N GLY A 108 13.41 5.00 18.89
CA GLY A 108 13.74 4.50 17.55
C GLY A 108 13.69 2.97 17.39
N ILE A 109 13.44 2.21 18.45
CA ILE A 109 13.35 0.75 18.39
C ILE A 109 11.89 0.34 18.16
N LEU A 110 11.65 -0.49 17.14
CA LEU A 110 10.34 -1.05 16.85
C LEU A 110 9.84 -1.91 18.01
N GLN A 111 8.67 -1.55 18.54
CA GLN A 111 7.98 -2.31 19.59
C GLN A 111 6.86 -3.15 18.98
N GLU A 112 6.06 -2.54 18.11
CA GLU A 112 4.91 -3.17 17.48
C GLU A 112 4.76 -2.69 16.03
N ARG A 113 4.25 -3.58 15.18
CA ARG A 113 3.82 -3.27 13.82
C ARG A 113 2.60 -4.08 13.44
N SER A 114 1.58 -3.42 12.90
CA SER A 114 0.44 -4.08 12.28
C SER A 114 0.32 -3.60 10.85
N THR A 115 0.35 -4.52 9.90
CA THR A 115 0.19 -4.22 8.47
C THR A 115 -1.04 -4.95 7.97
N HIS A 116 -1.89 -4.23 7.25
CA HIS A 116 -3.05 -4.75 6.58
C HIS A 116 -2.98 -4.32 5.11
N VAL A 117 -3.17 -5.28 4.20
CA VAL A 117 -3.18 -5.04 2.76
C VAL A 117 -4.44 -5.66 2.18
N ASP A 118 -5.21 -4.86 1.45
CA ASP A 118 -6.29 -5.31 0.58
C ASP A 118 -5.91 -5.00 -0.87
N PHE A 119 -6.07 -5.99 -1.74
CA PHE A 119 -5.82 -5.86 -3.17
C PHE A 119 -7.00 -6.48 -3.93
N SER A 120 -7.60 -5.72 -4.84
CA SER A 120 -8.63 -6.22 -5.74
C SER A 120 -8.14 -6.19 -7.18
N ALA A 121 -8.15 -7.34 -7.87
CA ALA A 121 -7.85 -7.43 -9.29
C ALA A 121 -8.69 -8.50 -9.96
N ALA A 122 -9.19 -8.22 -11.16
CA ALA A 122 -9.87 -9.18 -12.02
C ALA A 122 -10.94 -10.03 -11.28
N ASN A 123 -11.80 -9.36 -10.50
CA ASN A 123 -12.85 -9.93 -9.64
C ASN A 123 -12.38 -10.72 -8.41
N CYS A 124 -11.08 -10.84 -8.18
CA CYS A 124 -10.53 -11.44 -6.97
C CYS A 124 -10.21 -10.39 -5.92
N THR A 125 -10.46 -10.72 -4.66
CA THR A 125 -10.04 -9.96 -3.48
C THR A 125 -9.00 -10.75 -2.71
N TYR A 126 -7.89 -10.09 -2.41
CA TYR A 126 -6.81 -10.61 -1.58
C TYR A 126 -6.69 -9.71 -0.36
N SER A 127 -6.66 -10.30 0.83
CA SER A 127 -6.38 -9.55 2.04
C SER A 127 -5.31 -10.23 2.89
N ALA A 128 -4.42 -9.44 3.47
CA ALA A 128 -3.36 -9.92 4.35
C ALA A 128 -3.26 -9.05 5.60
N ASP A 129 -3.32 -9.67 6.77
CA ASP A 129 -3.06 -9.04 8.07
C ASP A 129 -1.79 -9.63 8.65
N ILE A 130 -0.84 -8.80 9.06
CA ILE A 130 0.43 -9.20 9.68
C ILE A 130 0.63 -8.38 10.95
N HIS A 131 0.89 -9.04 12.07
CA HIS A 131 1.15 -8.39 13.35
C HIS A 131 2.49 -8.84 13.95
N TYR A 132 3.32 -7.87 14.33
CA TYR A 132 4.56 -8.04 15.06
C TYR A 132 4.44 -7.30 16.39
N ALA A 133 4.73 -7.98 17.50
CA ALA A 133 4.76 -7.39 18.83
C ALA A 133 5.64 -8.24 19.75
N ASN A 134 6.26 -7.61 20.76
CA ASN A 134 7.09 -8.29 21.75
C ASN A 134 8.24 -9.13 21.14
N GLY A 135 8.86 -8.63 20.05
CA GLY A 135 10.00 -9.31 19.43
C GLY A 135 9.65 -10.42 18.43
N ALA A 136 8.36 -10.69 18.18
CA ALA A 136 7.93 -11.79 17.32
C ALA A 136 6.66 -11.46 16.51
N TYR A 137 6.45 -12.19 15.41
CA TYR A 137 5.19 -12.17 14.67
C TYR A 137 4.14 -12.99 15.42
N GLN A 138 2.98 -12.39 15.69
CA GLN A 138 1.92 -13.00 16.51
C GLN A 138 0.70 -13.44 15.70
N PHE A 139 0.43 -12.79 14.57
CA PHE A 139 -0.72 -13.11 13.75
C PHE A 139 -0.41 -12.86 12.28
N HIS A 140 -0.74 -13.84 11.45
CA HIS A 140 -0.79 -13.67 10.00
C HIS A 140 -2.10 -14.30 9.50
N ARG A 141 -2.88 -13.55 8.73
CA ARG A 141 -4.04 -14.07 8.01
C ARG A 141 -3.92 -13.65 6.57
N ILE A 142 -4.11 -14.59 5.66
CA ILE A 142 -4.18 -14.33 4.22
C ILE A 142 -5.53 -14.89 3.75
N ASN A 143 -6.38 -14.04 3.19
CA ASN A 143 -7.61 -14.47 2.54
C ASN A 143 -7.49 -14.23 1.04
N PHE A 144 -8.05 -15.17 0.30
CA PHE A 144 -8.14 -15.12 -1.15
C PHE A 144 -9.57 -15.51 -1.53
N ASP A 145 -10.27 -14.59 -2.19
CA ASP A 145 -11.66 -14.77 -2.61
C ASP A 145 -11.79 -14.40 -4.09
N CYS A 146 -12.11 -15.38 -4.93
CA CYS A 146 -12.47 -15.15 -6.33
C CYS A 146 -13.83 -15.81 -6.58
N PRO A 147 -14.80 -15.08 -7.17
CA PRO A 147 -16.02 -15.72 -7.64
C PRO A 147 -15.68 -16.77 -8.70
N HIS A 148 -16.24 -17.98 -8.52
CA HIS A 148 -16.11 -19.11 -9.43
C HIS A 148 -16.90 -18.91 -10.72
#